data_AF-A0A0P6W4R4-F1
#
_entry.id   AF-A0A0P6W4R4-F1
#
_cell.length_a   1.000
_cell.length_b   1.000
_cell.length_c   1.000
_cell.angle_alpha   90.00
_cell.angle_beta   90.00
_cell.angle_gamma   90.00
#
_symmetry.space_group_name_H-M   'P 1'
#
loop_
_entity.id
_entity.type
_entity.pdbx_description
1 polymer ?
#
loop_
_entity_poly.entity_id
_entity_poly.type
_entity_poly.pdbx_seq_one_letter_code
_entity_poly.pdbx_strand_id
1 'polypeptide(L)'
;MENKYKSVIDEAVVKLYDRYPELDEKYGEAGRKKCYEDNIHHFNYLESAADVGESKVFSDYALWLNSVLVSRGMKSDHLIDNFNCIMESLEETGVEKGEAFKLYLKQAIEAIQSADREEPTSS
;
A
#
# COMPACT_ATOMS: atom_id res chain seq x y z
N MET A 1 16.10 8.56 -13.12
CA MET A 1 14.75 8.67 -13.70
C MET A 1 13.81 8.95 -12.55
N GLU A 2 13.04 10.02 -12.65
CA GLU A 2 12.00 10.33 -11.68
C GLU A 2 10.89 9.28 -11.80
N ASN A 3 10.37 8.76 -10.69
CA ASN A 3 9.27 7.80 -10.74
C ASN A 3 8.04 8.52 -11.30
N LYS A 4 7.38 7.96 -12.32
CA LYS A 4 6.17 8.54 -12.93
C LYS A 4 5.02 8.77 -11.94
N TYR A 5 5.05 8.08 -10.79
CA TYR A 5 4.07 8.20 -9.71
C TYR A 5 4.58 8.98 -8.51
N LYS A 6 5.71 9.68 -8.63
CA LYS A 6 6.35 10.39 -7.52
C LYS A 6 5.36 11.29 -6.75
N SER A 7 4.57 12.10 -7.46
CA SER A 7 3.59 12.98 -6.81
C SER A 7 2.57 12.22 -5.96
N VAL A 8 2.07 11.09 -6.48
CA VAL A 8 1.10 10.22 -5.78
C VAL A 8 1.74 9.56 -4.57
N ILE A 9 2.98 9.10 -4.72
CA ILE A 9 3.73 8.44 -3.66
C ILE A 9 4.03 9.43 -2.52
N ASP A 10 4.52 10.62 -2.85
CA ASP A 10 4.82 11.67 -1.88
C ASP A 10 3.58 12.04 -1.06
N GLU A 11 2.46 12.29 -1.76
CA GLU A 11 1.17 12.62 -1.14
C GLU A 11 0.67 11.49 -0.24
N ALA A 12 0.76 10.24 -0.70
CA ALA A 12 0.36 9.08 0.10
C ALA A 12 1.20 8.91 1.37
N VAL A 13 2.53 9.13 1.30
CA VAL A 13 3.41 9.08 2.48
C VAL A 13 3.04 10.17 3.48
N VAL A 14 2.77 11.40 3.01
CA VAL A 14 2.33 12.49 3.89
C VAL A 14 1.01 12.12 4.58
N LYS A 15 -0.01 11.73 3.81
CA LYS A 15 -1.32 11.34 4.35
C LYS A 15 -1.23 10.20 5.37
N LEU A 16 -0.37 9.20 5.14
CA LEU A 16 -0.19 8.09 6.08
C LEU A 16 0.41 8.55 7.41
N TYR A 17 1.48 9.35 7.35
CA TYR A 17 2.17 9.81 8.57
C TYR A 17 1.37 10.88 9.33
N ASP A 18 0.48 11.61 8.66
CA ASP A 18 -0.48 12.49 9.31
C ASP A 18 -1.56 11.69 10.07
N ARG A 19 -1.96 10.52 9.55
CA ARG A 19 -2.90 9.60 10.24
C ARG A 19 -2.25 8.84 11.38
N TYR A 20 -0.96 8.53 11.27
CA TYR A 20 -0.20 7.72 12.21
C TYR A 20 1.06 8.43 12.71
N PRO A 21 0.93 9.50 13.52
CA PRO A 21 2.09 10.21 14.08
C PRO A 21 3.03 9.30 14.89
N GLU A 22 2.52 8.22 15.47
CA GLU A 22 3.32 7.24 16.22
C GLU A 22 4.33 6.48 15.35
N LEU A 23 4.10 6.37 14.04
CA LEU A 23 5.07 5.80 13.11
C LEU A 23 6.28 6.72 12.96
N ASP A 24 6.07 8.04 13.00
CA ASP A 24 7.14 9.03 12.97
C ASP A 24 7.93 9.03 14.27
N GLU A 25 7.25 8.92 15.42
CA GLU A 25 7.94 8.78 16.73
C GLU A 25 8.79 7.52 16.80
N LYS A 26 8.32 6.41 16.22
CA LYS A 26 8.99 5.11 16.29
C LYS A 26 10.10 4.93 15.26
N TYR A 27 9.91 5.41 14.04
CA TYR A 27 10.82 5.13 12.90
C TYR A 27 11.44 6.37 12.28
N GLY A 28 10.88 7.57 12.53
CA GLY A 28 11.33 8.85 12.02
C GLY A 28 11.52 8.88 10.50
N GLU A 29 12.48 9.69 10.07
CA GLU A 29 12.82 9.89 8.65
C GLU A 29 13.17 8.58 7.93
N ALA A 30 13.84 7.65 8.62
CA ALA A 30 14.17 6.35 8.06
C ALA A 30 12.91 5.51 7.75
N GLY A 31 11.87 5.62 8.59
CA GLY A 31 10.56 5.04 8.33
C GLY A 31 9.89 5.64 7.11
N ARG A 32 9.87 6.97 7.01
CA ARG A 32 9.28 7.69 5.86
C ARG A 32 9.95 7.29 4.55
N LYS A 33 11.28 7.21 4.55
CA LYS A 33 12.06 6.77 3.38
C LYS A 33 11.71 5.33 2.96
N LYS A 34 11.61 4.41 3.92
CA LYS A 34 11.22 3.03 3.63
C LYS A 34 9.78 2.92 3.12
N CYS A 35 8.85 3.68 3.70
CA CYS A 35 7.47 3.74 3.22
C CYS A 35 7.40 4.26 1.78
N TYR A 36 8.19 5.28 1.45
CA TYR A 36 8.32 5.77 0.08
C TYR A 36 8.88 4.69 -0.87
N GLU A 37 9.92 3.96 -0.45
CA GLU A 37 10.50 2.84 -1.22
C GLU A 37 9.49 1.70 -1.41
N ASP A 38 8.73 1.33 -0.38
CA ASP A 38 7.66 0.34 -0.46
C ASP A 38 6.57 0.79 -1.45
N ASN A 39 6.19 2.06 -1.43
CA ASN A 39 5.22 2.61 -2.39
C ASN A 39 5.73 2.55 -3.83
N ILE A 40 7.02 2.77 -4.08
CA ILE A 40 7.61 2.53 -5.42
C ILE A 40 7.39 1.08 -5.84
N HIS A 41 7.60 0.12 -4.94
CA HIS A 41 7.37 -1.29 -5.22
C HIS A 41 5.89 -1.59 -5.48
N HIS A 42 4.97 -1.01 -4.70
CA HIS A 42 3.52 -1.16 -4.92
C HIS A 42 3.15 -0.73 -6.34
N PHE A 43 3.62 0.43 -6.79
CA PHE A 43 3.33 0.92 -8.13
C PHE A 43 3.92 0.05 -9.24
N ASN A 44 5.10 -0.55 -9.04
CA ASN A 44 5.66 -1.50 -10.00
C ASN A 44 4.79 -2.78 -10.13
N TYR A 45 4.24 -3.26 -9.03
CA TYR A 45 3.30 -4.38 -9.04
C TYR A 45 1.94 -4.00 -9.63
N LEU A 46 1.42 -2.79 -9.34
CA LEU A 46 0.20 -2.28 -9.96
C LEU A 46 0.34 -2.14 -11.47
N GLU A 47 1.47 -1.63 -11.95
CA GLU A 47 1.81 -1.60 -13.37
C GLU A 47 1.79 -2.99 -13.99
N SER A 48 2.51 -3.92 -13.38
CA SER A 48 2.62 -5.30 -13.88
C SER A 48 1.26 -5.97 -13.94
N ALA A 49 0.43 -5.82 -12.88
CA ALA A 49 -0.94 -6.32 -12.82
C ALA A 49 -1.83 -5.70 -13.91
N ALA A 50 -1.70 -4.39 -14.15
CA ALA A 50 -2.47 -3.70 -15.18
C ALA A 50 -2.07 -4.12 -16.60
N ASP A 51 -0.77 -4.31 -16.84
CA ASP A 51 -0.25 -4.72 -18.15
C ASP A 51 -0.70 -6.13 -18.54
N VAL A 52 -0.85 -7.03 -17.56
CA VAL A 52 -1.39 -8.38 -17.80
C VAL A 52 -2.91 -8.48 -17.60
N GLY A 53 -3.56 -7.42 -17.09
CA GLY A 53 -4.99 -7.38 -16.81
C GLY A 53 -5.44 -8.29 -15.66
N GLU A 54 -4.56 -8.63 -14.72
CA GLU A 54 -4.82 -9.60 -13.64
C GLU A 54 -4.61 -8.96 -12.26
N SER A 55 -5.71 -8.64 -11.59
CA SER A 55 -5.68 -8.02 -10.25
C SER A 55 -5.07 -8.94 -9.19
N LYS A 56 -5.18 -10.26 -9.37
CA LYS A 56 -4.63 -11.25 -8.44
C LYS A 56 -3.12 -11.10 -8.27
N VAL A 57 -2.40 -10.63 -9.29
CA VAL A 57 -0.95 -10.36 -9.21
C VAL A 57 -0.64 -9.37 -8.09
N PHE A 58 -1.46 -8.31 -7.95
CA PHE A 58 -1.29 -7.32 -6.90
C PHE A 58 -1.78 -7.84 -5.54
N SER A 59 -2.93 -8.53 -5.49
CA SER A 59 -3.46 -9.07 -4.22
C SER A 59 -2.55 -10.13 -3.60
N ASP A 60 -1.94 -11.03 -4.40
CA ASP A 60 -0.98 -12.02 -3.91
C ASP A 60 0.28 -11.34 -3.34
N TYR A 61 0.77 -10.30 -4.03
CA TYR A 61 1.86 -9.46 -3.54
C TYR A 61 1.51 -8.78 -2.21
N ALA A 62 0.33 -8.20 -2.11
CA ALA A 62 -0.12 -7.50 -0.91
C ALA A 62 -0.27 -8.44 0.30
N LEU A 63 -0.81 -9.64 0.11
CA LEU A 63 -0.91 -10.66 1.17
C LEU A 63 0.47 -11.11 1.66
N TRP A 64 1.40 -11.38 0.73
CA TRP A 64 2.78 -11.71 1.07
C TRP A 64 3.44 -10.58 1.86
N LEU A 65 3.34 -9.34 1.37
CA LEU A 65 3.93 -8.19 2.05
C LEU A 65 3.34 -7.99 3.44
N ASN A 66 2.02 -8.14 3.58
CA ASN A 66 1.35 -8.04 4.87
C ASN A 66 1.94 -9.03 5.88
N SER A 67 2.11 -10.30 5.49
CA SER A 67 2.72 -11.32 6.36
C SER A 67 4.14 -10.93 6.81
N VAL A 68 4.94 -10.34 5.91
CA VAL A 68 6.29 -9.87 6.20
C VAL A 68 6.27 -8.71 7.20
N LEU A 69 5.38 -7.73 7.02
CA LEU A 69 5.27 -6.57 7.90
C LEU A 69 4.74 -6.94 9.29
N VAL A 70 3.71 -7.79 9.35
CA VAL A 70 3.16 -8.30 10.62
C VAL A 70 4.21 -9.08 11.40
N SER A 71 5.02 -9.91 10.73
CA SER A 71 6.15 -10.62 11.38
C SER A 71 7.20 -9.68 12.00
N ARG A 72 7.23 -8.41 11.58
CA ARG A 72 8.13 -7.35 12.08
C ARG A 72 7.43 -6.43 13.10
N GLY A 73 6.23 -6.77 13.54
CA GLY A 73 5.48 -6.03 14.56
C GLY A 73 4.68 -4.84 14.04
N MET A 74 4.38 -4.79 12.74
CA MET A 74 3.37 -3.88 12.20
C MET A 74 1.97 -4.48 12.27
N LYS A 75 0.95 -3.64 12.17
CA LYS A 75 -0.45 -4.05 12.02
C LYS A 75 -0.83 -4.04 10.54
N SER A 76 -1.69 -4.96 10.12
CA SER A 76 -2.27 -4.96 8.76
C SER A 76 -2.91 -3.62 8.41
N ASP A 77 -3.53 -2.95 9.41
CA ASP A 77 -4.14 -1.63 9.26
C ASP A 77 -3.19 -0.58 8.67
N HIS A 78 -1.89 -0.60 9.02
CA HIS A 78 -0.93 0.36 8.47
C HIS A 78 -0.74 0.18 6.95
N LEU A 79 -0.74 -1.08 6.47
CA LEU A 79 -0.62 -1.37 5.04
C LEU A 79 -1.92 -1.04 4.30
N ILE A 80 -3.06 -1.43 4.87
CA ILE A 80 -4.39 -1.11 4.34
C ILE A 80 -4.56 0.41 4.20
N ASP A 81 -4.20 1.17 5.22
CA ASP A 81 -4.35 2.63 5.18
C ASP A 81 -3.35 3.31 4.26
N ASN A 82 -2.15 2.75 4.08
CA ASN A 82 -1.26 3.21 3.03
C ASN A 82 -1.89 3.00 1.63
N PHE A 83 -2.54 1.86 1.38
CA PHE A 83 -3.28 1.65 0.14
C PHE A 83 -4.45 2.62 -0.02
N ASN A 84 -5.18 2.94 1.06
CA ASN A 84 -6.22 3.98 1.04
C ASN A 84 -5.64 5.36 0.69
N CYS A 85 -4.51 5.74 1.30
CA CYS A 85 -3.83 7.00 1.01
C CYS A 85 -3.39 7.09 -0.46
N ILE A 86 -2.92 5.97 -1.04
CA ILE A 86 -2.59 5.90 -2.48
C ILE A 86 -3.84 6.10 -3.33
N MET A 87 -4.96 5.46 -3.00
CA MET A 87 -6.21 5.63 -3.77
C MET A 87 -6.69 7.08 -3.76
N GLU A 88 -6.68 7.75 -2.60
CA GLU A 88 -7.04 9.16 -2.49
C GLU A 88 -6.11 10.05 -3.34
N SER A 89 -4.80 9.78 -3.28
CA SER A 89 -3.80 10.55 -4.04
C SER A 89 -3.91 10.31 -5.56
N LEU A 90 -4.39 9.14 -5.99
CA LEU A 90 -4.67 8.85 -7.40
C LEU A 90 -5.85 9.67 -7.93
N GLU A 91 -6.87 9.94 -7.10
CA GLU A 91 -8.03 10.76 -7.49
C GLU A 91 -7.64 12.22 -7.72
N GLU A 92 -6.69 12.74 -6.93
CA GLU A 92 -6.22 14.13 -7.00
C GLU A 92 -5.29 14.38 -8.19
N THR A 93 -4.59 13.36 -8.69
CA THR A 93 -3.52 13.51 -9.70
C THR A 93 -3.92 13.10 -11.12
N GLY A 94 -5.01 12.36 -11.30
CA GLY A 94 -5.54 12.03 -12.64
C GLY A 94 -4.65 11.10 -13.46
N VAL A 95 -3.96 10.15 -12.82
CA VAL A 95 -3.10 9.15 -13.49
C VAL A 95 -3.90 8.30 -14.49
N GLU A 96 -3.36 8.06 -15.69
CA GLU A 96 -4.00 7.31 -16.79
C GLU A 96 -4.55 5.93 -16.36
N LYS A 97 -3.75 5.13 -15.64
CA LYS A 97 -4.14 3.82 -15.10
C LYS A 97 -4.82 3.89 -13.72
N GLY A 98 -5.18 5.08 -13.25
CA GLY A 98 -5.65 5.33 -11.87
C GLY A 98 -6.86 4.48 -11.48
N GLU A 99 -7.86 4.32 -12.35
CA GLU A 99 -9.04 3.49 -12.07
C GLU A 99 -8.69 2.00 -11.91
N ALA A 100 -7.80 1.46 -12.76
CA ALA A 100 -7.34 0.09 -12.63
C ALA A 100 -6.56 -0.12 -11.34
N PHE A 101 -5.69 0.84 -10.98
CA PHE A 101 -4.93 0.79 -9.74
C PHE A 101 -5.82 0.82 -8.52
N LYS A 102 -6.82 1.71 -8.47
CA LYS A 102 -7.81 1.77 -7.39
C LYS A 102 -8.56 0.45 -7.25
N LEU A 103 -8.97 -0.16 -8.36
CA LEU A 103 -9.62 -1.47 -8.34
C LEU A 103 -8.71 -2.55 -7.71
N TYR A 104 -7.44 -2.58 -8.08
CA TYR A 104 -6.49 -3.58 -7.58
C TYR A 104 -6.14 -3.36 -6.10
N LEU A 105 -5.94 -2.10 -5.69
CA LEU A 105 -5.75 -1.73 -4.29
C LEU A 105 -6.95 -2.15 -3.45
N LYS A 106 -8.18 -1.90 -3.91
CA LYS A 106 -9.39 -2.31 -3.21
C LYS A 106 -9.48 -3.84 -3.04
N GLN A 107 -9.20 -4.60 -4.08
CA GLN A 107 -9.21 -6.06 -4.00
C GLN A 107 -8.11 -6.61 -3.08
N ALA A 108 -6.94 -5.97 -3.05
CA ALA A 108 -5.89 -6.33 -2.10
C ALA A 108 -6.29 -6.05 -0.65
N ILE A 109 -6.95 -4.92 -0.38
CA ILE A 109 -7.50 -4.60 0.95
C ILE A 109 -8.53 -5.64 1.38
N GLU A 110 -9.49 -5.99 0.50
CA GLU A 110 -10.49 -7.01 0.77
C GLU A 110 -9.85 -8.39 1.05
N ALA A 111 -8.78 -8.73 0.33
CA ALA A 111 -8.02 -9.96 0.54
C ALA A 111 -7.31 -9.99 1.90
N ILE A 112 -6.60 -8.91 2.27
CA ILE A 112 -5.93 -8.79 3.58
C ILE A 112 -6.95 -8.89 4.71
N GLN A 113 -8.04 -8.13 4.64
CA GLN A 113 -9.09 -8.16 5.66
C GLN A 113 -9.76 -9.53 5.78
N SER A 114 -9.84 -10.29 4.69
CA SER A 114 -10.37 -11.66 4.72
C SER A 114 -9.40 -12.62 5.38
N ALA A 115 -8.11 -12.54 5.06
CA ALA A 115 -7.07 -13.33 5.71
C ALA A 115 -7.01 -13.08 7.23
N ASP A 116 -7.09 -11.81 7.65
CA ASP A 116 -7.07 -11.44 9.08
C ASP A 116 -8.29 -11.97 9.86
N ARG A 117 -9.45 -12.16 9.21
CA ARG A 117 -10.64 -12.77 9.83
C ARG A 117 -10.53 -14.29 9.94
N GLU A 118 -9.77 -14.93 9.06
CA GLU A 118 -9.61 -16.38 9.00
C GLU A 118 -8.52 -16.90 9.94
N GLU A 119 -7.60 -16.04 10.42
CA GLU A 119 -6.73 -16.37 11.54
C GLU A 119 -7.52 -16.25 12.85
N PRO A 120 -7.98 -17.36 13.48
CA PRO A 120 -8.53 -17.27 14.82
C PRO A 120 -7.36 -16.84 15.70
N THR A 121 -7.53 -15.75 16.46
CA THR A 121 -6.65 -15.39 17.55
C THR A 121 -6.48 -16.63 18.43
N SER A 122 -5.39 -17.36 18.23
CA SER A 122 -4.97 -18.45 19.10
C SER A 122 -4.34 -17.81 20.31
N SER A 123 -5.17 -17.34 21.23
CA SER A 123 -4.80 -16.95 22.60
C SER A 123 -6.03 -16.99 23.49
#